data_AF-A0A2K3L4W3-F1
#
_entry.id   AF-A0A2K3L4W3-F1
#
_cell.length_a   1.000
_cell.length_b   1.000
_cell.length_c   1.000
_cell.angle_alpha   90.00
_cell.angle_beta   90.00
_cell.angle_gamma   90.00
#
_symmetry.space_group_name_H-M   'P 1'
#
loop_
_entity.id
_entity.type
_entity.pdbx_description
1 polymer ?
#
loop_
_entity_poly.entity_id
_entity_poly.type
_entity_poly.pdbx_seq_one_letter_code
_entity_poly.pdbx_strand_id
1 'polypeptide(L)'
;MSMEIDRCEQTHLDGWTRRKDIIFIGWKQPQEEWFKLNCDGAHKSSIHLSGRGGLLRKQQRYLSRRHEITHLQMESDSKVLVDMVTRNCKLNGRIPTLIKHIHALKNLDWHVEINHSCREGNRPAD
;
A
#
# COMPACT_ATOMS: atom_id res chain seq x y z
N MET A 1 29.41 -10.60 3.98
CA MET A 1 28.87 -9.85 5.14
C MET A 1 27.46 -9.42 4.79
N SER A 2 26.49 -10.28 5.12
CA SER A 2 25.08 -10.08 4.85
C SER A 2 24.52 -9.15 5.92
N MET A 3 23.96 -8.00 5.52
CA MET A 3 23.21 -7.15 6.44
C MET A 3 21.90 -7.87 6.72
N GLU A 4 21.78 -8.46 7.91
CA GLU A 4 20.48 -8.85 8.47
C GLU A 4 19.58 -7.62 8.42
N ILE A 5 18.52 -7.69 7.63
CA ILE A 5 17.42 -6.75 7.76
C ILE A 5 16.84 -7.07 9.13
N ASP A 6 17.19 -6.20 10.06
CA ASP A 6 16.84 -6.28 11.46
C ASP A 6 15.38 -6.68 11.60
N ARG A 7 15.15 -7.65 12.49
CA ARG A 7 13.82 -8.05 12.93
C ARG A 7 13.07 -6.75 13.24
N CYS A 8 11.99 -6.49 12.52
CA CYS A 8 10.99 -5.54 12.98
C CYS A 8 10.51 -6.11 14.32
N GLU A 9 11.11 -5.66 15.41
CA GLU A 9 10.70 -5.99 16.75
C GLU A 9 9.23 -5.63 16.82
N GLN A 10 8.39 -6.65 16.92
CA GLN A 10 7.06 -6.49 17.46
C GLN A 10 7.28 -6.02 18.89
N THR A 11 7.40 -4.71 19.06
CA THR A 11 7.29 -4.06 20.35
C THR A 11 5.97 -4.55 20.91
N HIS A 12 6.05 -5.47 21.87
CA HIS A 12 4.96 -5.81 22.76
C HIS A 12 4.56 -4.51 23.45
N LEU A 13 3.61 -3.81 22.84
CA LEU A 13 2.96 -2.63 23.42
C LEU A 13 1.98 -3.17 24.46
N ASP A 14 2.55 -3.55 25.60
CA ASP A 14 1.82 -4.03 26.77
C ASP A 14 1.03 -2.84 27.35
N GLY A 15 -0.29 -2.82 27.15
CA GLY A 15 -1.16 -1.92 27.91
C GLY A 15 -2.41 -1.37 27.21
N TRP A 16 -2.61 -1.55 25.91
CA TRP A 16 -3.88 -1.16 25.29
C TRP A 16 -4.94 -2.24 25.51
N THR A 17 -5.93 -1.95 26.36
CA THR A 17 -7.21 -2.67 26.38
C THR A 17 -7.72 -2.76 24.94
N ARG A 18 -7.65 -3.96 24.36
CA ARG A 18 -8.07 -4.25 22.98
C ARG A 18 -9.57 -3.96 22.89
N ARG A 19 -9.96 -2.71 22.61
CA ARG A 19 -11.32 -2.40 22.20
C ARG A 19 -11.58 -3.21 20.93
N LYS A 20 -12.48 -4.18 21.05
CA LYS A 20 -12.96 -4.95 19.90
C LYS A 20 -13.97 -4.08 19.19
N ASP A 21 -13.47 -3.20 18.34
CA ASP A 21 -14.32 -2.41 17.45
C ASP A 21 -14.74 -3.31 16.28
N ILE A 22 -16.04 -3.50 16.10
CA ILE A 22 -16.59 -4.17 14.92
C ILE A 22 -16.60 -3.12 13.81
N ILE A 23 -15.68 -3.27 12.87
CA ILE A 23 -15.66 -2.47 11.64
C ILE A 23 -16.26 -3.28 10.50
N PHE A 24 -17.20 -2.67 9.77
CA PHE A 24 -17.68 -3.24 8.52
C PHE A 24 -16.61 -3.05 7.45
N ILE A 25 -15.96 -4.15 7.09
CA ILE A 25 -14.95 -4.17 6.04
C ILE A 25 -15.65 -4.50 4.73
N GLY A 26 -15.89 -3.44 3.95
CA GLY A 26 -16.51 -3.54 2.63
C GLY A 26 -15.72 -2.73 1.63
N TRP A 27 -15.66 -3.22 0.40
CA TRP A 27 -15.02 -2.49 -0.69
C TRP A 27 -15.83 -1.24 -1.03
N LYS A 28 -15.20 -0.08 -0.84
CA LYS A 28 -15.73 1.18 -1.35
C LYS A 28 -15.45 1.28 -2.83
N GLN A 29 -16.50 1.50 -3.63
CA GLN A 29 -16.38 1.80 -5.05
C GLN A 29 -15.42 2.99 -5.24
N PRO A 30 -14.48 2.93 -6.21
CA PRO A 30 -13.67 4.09 -6.56
C PRO A 30 -14.58 5.26 -6.95
N GLN A 31 -14.15 6.48 -6.66
CA GLN A 31 -14.82 7.68 -7.18
C GLN A 31 -14.82 7.66 -8.71
N GLU A 32 -15.74 8.42 -9.32
CA GLU A 32 -15.76 8.60 -10.77
C GLU A 32 -14.40 9.10 -11.27
N GLU A 33 -13.91 8.53 -12.38
CA GLU A 33 -12.60 8.85 -12.99
C GLU A 33 -11.37 8.38 -12.21
N TRP A 34 -11.54 7.81 -11.01
CA TRP A 34 -10.44 7.23 -10.24
C TRP A 34 -10.24 5.75 -10.53
N PHE A 35 -8.98 5.38 -10.73
CA PHE A 35 -8.53 4.01 -10.62
C PHE A 35 -8.11 3.71 -9.19
N LYS A 36 -8.43 2.52 -8.71
CA LYS A 36 -7.98 2.06 -7.40
C LYS A 36 -7.05 0.86 -7.55
N LEU A 37 -5.87 0.94 -6.95
CA LEU A 37 -4.85 -0.10 -6.97
C LEU A 37 -4.58 -0.59 -5.55
N ASN A 38 -4.87 -1.85 -5.28
CA ASN A 38 -4.41 -2.53 -4.08
C ASN A 38 -3.09 -3.21 -4.36
N CYS A 39 -2.16 -3.17 -3.40
CA CYS A 39 -0.90 -3.88 -3.50
C CYS A 39 -0.61 -4.63 -2.21
N ASP A 40 -0.03 -5.82 -2.34
CA ASP A 40 0.55 -6.58 -1.24
C ASP A 40 1.89 -7.21 -1.63
N GLY A 41 2.72 -7.44 -0.62
CA GLY A 41 3.97 -8.17 -0.73
C GLY A 41 3.99 -9.38 0.21
N ALA A 42 4.20 -10.56 -0.35
CA ALA A 42 4.40 -11.79 0.43
C ALA A 42 5.90 -12.11 0.54
N HIS A 43 6.40 -12.38 1.74
CA HIS A 43 7.77 -12.83 1.94
C HIS A 43 7.83 -14.09 2.80
N LYS A 44 8.53 -15.12 2.30
CA LYS A 44 8.78 -16.37 3.00
C LYS A 44 10.27 -16.53 3.26
N SER A 45 10.68 -16.19 4.48
CA SER A 45 12.09 -16.18 4.91
C SER A 45 12.78 -17.54 4.79
N SER A 46 12.07 -18.65 5.07
CA SER A 46 12.66 -20.00 5.05
C SER A 46 13.21 -20.42 3.70
N ILE A 47 12.71 -19.83 2.62
CA ILE A 47 13.17 -20.10 1.25
C ILE A 47 13.67 -18.83 0.55
N HIS A 48 13.85 -17.74 1.30
CA HIS A 48 14.25 -16.42 0.78
C HIS A 48 13.44 -15.98 -0.45
N LEU A 49 12.14 -16.30 -0.46
CA LEU A 49 11.26 -16.05 -1.59
C LEU A 49 10.37 -14.84 -1.30
N SER A 50 10.32 -13.91 -2.24
CA SER A 50 9.42 -12.75 -2.23
C SER A 50 8.46 -12.83 -3.40
N GLY A 51 7.19 -12.60 -3.13
CA GLY A 51 6.12 -12.41 -4.11
C GLY A 51 5.52 -11.02 -4.00
N ARG A 52 4.89 -10.55 -5.09
CA ARG A 52 4.15 -9.28 -5.12
C ARG A 52 2.82 -9.50 -5.82
N GLY A 53 1.77 -8.90 -5.28
CA GLY A 53 0.41 -8.96 -5.79
C GLY A 53 -0.20 -7.57 -5.93
N GLY A 54 -1.22 -7.46 -6.78
CA GLY A 54 -2.01 -6.24 -6.83
C GLY A 54 -3.27 -6.38 -7.66
N LEU A 55 -4.27 -5.58 -7.29
CA LEU A 55 -5.59 -5.56 -7.92
C LEU A 55 -5.92 -4.15 -8.39
N LEU A 56 -6.05 -3.98 -9.71
CA LEU A 56 -6.52 -2.73 -10.32
C LEU A 56 -8.03 -2.76 -10.49
N ARG A 57 -8.69 -1.70 -10.05
CA ARG A 57 -10.15 -1.57 -10.03
C ARG A 57 -10.58 -0.25 -10.65
N LYS A 58 -11.69 -0.30 -11.37
CA LYS A 58 -12.37 0.86 -11.95
C LYS A 58 -13.86 0.80 -11.67
N GLN A 59 -14.53 1.95 -11.75
CA GLN A 59 -15.98 2.01 -11.70
C GLN A 59 -16.58 1.41 -12.99
N GLN A 60 -17.51 0.47 -12.88
CA GLN A 60 -18.09 -0.22 -14.04
C GLN A 60 -19.03 0.65 -14.88
N ARG A 61 -19.61 1.71 -14.29
CA ARG A 61 -20.57 2.61 -14.96
C ARG A 61 -19.97 3.49 -16.06
N TYR A 62 -18.64 3.52 -16.18
CA TYR A 62 -17.98 4.25 -17.25
C TYR A 62 -17.91 3.41 -18.53
N LEU A 63 -18.80 3.70 -19.48
CA LEU A 63 -18.86 3.09 -20.81
C LEU A 63 -17.64 3.49 -21.66
N SER A 64 -16.83 2.50 -22.03
CA SER A 64 -16.16 2.37 -23.35
C SER A 64 -15.37 3.56 -23.94
N ARG A 65 -14.48 4.21 -23.19
CA ARG A 65 -13.35 4.95 -23.78
C ARG A 65 -12.03 4.50 -23.14
N ARG A 66 -10.96 4.41 -23.92
CA ARG A 66 -9.59 4.25 -23.41
C ARG A 66 -9.24 5.55 -22.69
N HIS A 67 -9.47 5.60 -21.39
CA HIS A 67 -9.05 6.72 -20.57
C HIS A 67 -7.61 6.48 -20.12
N GLU A 68 -6.79 7.52 -20.24
CA GLU A 68 -5.49 7.58 -19.60
C GLU A 68 -5.69 7.57 -18.07
N ILE A 69 -4.79 6.90 -17.34
CA ILE A 69 -4.87 6.87 -15.87
C ILE A 69 -4.38 8.23 -15.36
N THR A 70 -5.31 9.15 -15.17
CA THR A 70 -5.03 10.50 -14.66
C THR A 70 -5.27 10.63 -13.17
N HIS A 71 -6.05 9.72 -12.55
CA HIS A 71 -6.35 9.71 -11.12
C HIS A 71 -6.17 8.29 -10.56
N LEU A 72 -5.25 8.12 -9.60
CA LEU A 72 -4.93 6.84 -8.97
C LEU A 72 -5.02 6.92 -7.44
N GLN A 73 -5.81 6.04 -6.86
CA GLN A 73 -5.83 5.78 -5.43
C GLN A 73 -5.15 4.43 -5.14
N MET A 74 -4.04 4.44 -4.41
CA MET A 74 -3.30 3.25 -3.99
C MET A 74 -3.65 2.90 -2.55
N GLU A 75 -3.91 1.62 -2.29
CA GLU A 75 -4.19 1.06 -0.97
C GLU A 75 -3.15 -0.02 -0.63
N SER A 76 -2.59 0.06 0.58
CA SER A 76 -1.68 -0.95 1.14
C SER A 76 -1.95 -1.13 2.63
N ASP A 77 -1.79 -2.35 3.12
CA ASP A 77 -1.91 -2.69 4.54
C ASP A 77 -0.60 -2.49 5.33
N SER A 78 0.47 -2.08 4.65
CA SER A 78 1.74 -1.74 5.29
C SER A 78 1.81 -0.25 5.60
N LYS A 79 1.45 0.12 6.83
CA LYS A 79 1.55 1.50 7.32
C LYS A 79 2.96 2.09 7.15
N VAL A 80 3.98 1.27 7.38
CA VAL A 80 5.39 1.66 7.23
C VAL A 80 5.69 2.09 5.79
N LEU A 81 5.20 1.33 4.79
CA LEU A 81 5.39 1.70 3.38
C LEU A 81 4.62 2.98 3.01
N VAL A 82 3.37 3.11 3.47
CA VAL A 82 2.56 4.32 3.25
C VAL A 82 3.27 5.55 3.81
N ASP A 83 3.78 5.47 5.05
CA ASP A 83 4.45 6.59 5.70
C ASP A 83 5.80 6.93 5.02
N MET A 84 6.54 5.95 4.51
CA MET A 84 7.75 6.17 3.72
C MET A 84 7.47 6.92 2.41
N VAL A 85 6.44 6.52 1.67
CA VAL A 85 6.12 7.10 0.35
C VAL A 85 5.41 8.45 0.47
N THR A 86 4.69 8.68 1.56
CA THR A 86 4.06 9.98 1.87
C THR A 86 5.01 10.98 2.54
N ARG A 87 6.26 10.56 2.83
CA ARG A 87 7.30 11.36 3.52
C ARG A 87 6.92 11.73 4.97
N ASN A 88 6.05 10.96 5.60
CA ASN A 88 5.69 11.11 7.02
C ASN A 88 6.69 10.42 7.97
N CYS A 89 7.70 9.73 7.44
CA CYS A 89 8.83 9.20 8.20
C CYS A 89 10.17 9.80 7.75
N LYS A 90 11.00 10.19 8.71
CA LYS A 90 12.42 10.49 8.47
C LYS A 90 13.17 9.16 8.37
N LEU A 91 13.46 8.72 7.15
CA LEU A 91 14.35 7.58 6.94
C LEU A 91 15.77 7.99 7.31
N ASN A 92 16.26 7.54 8.46
CA ASN A 92 17.65 7.71 8.89
C ASN A 92 18.56 6.80 8.03
N GLY A 93 18.81 7.19 6.78
CA GLY A 93 19.61 6.41 5.84
C GLY A 93 19.41 6.78 4.37
N ARG A 94 19.87 5.93 3.46
CA ARG A 94 19.62 6.07 2.02
C ARG A 94 18.16 5.73 1.73
N ILE A 95 17.43 6.67 1.14
CA ILE A 95 16.11 6.39 0.55
C ILE A 95 16.29 5.24 -0.46
N PRO A 96 15.56 4.11 -0.29
CA PRO A 96 15.66 3.00 -1.23
C PRO A 96 15.39 3.47 -2.65
N THR A 97 16.14 2.96 -3.64
CA THR A 97 15.96 3.31 -5.06
C THR A 97 14.51 3.14 -5.51
N LEU A 98 13.81 2.15 -4.94
CA LEU A 98 12.38 1.93 -5.17
C LEU A 98 11.52 3.14 -4.75
N ILE A 99 11.74 3.71 -3.56
CA ILE A 99 11.00 4.89 -3.08
C ILE A 99 11.31 6.11 -3.96
N LYS A 100 12.54 6.24 -4.48
CA LYS A 100 12.88 7.29 -5.46
C LYS A 100 12.08 7.15 -6.75
N HIS A 101 11.99 5.93 -7.29
CA HIS A 101 11.17 5.67 -8.48
C HIS A 101 9.68 5.93 -8.22
N ILE A 102 9.17 5.53 -7.05
CA ILE A 102 7.78 5.82 -6.67
C ILE A 102 7.54 7.34 -6.61
N HIS A 103 8.47 8.11 -6.04
CA HIS A 103 8.37 9.57 -6.05
C HIS A 103 8.43 10.16 -7.46
N ALA A 104 9.30 9.64 -8.34
CA ALA A 104 9.35 10.08 -9.73
C ALA A 104 8.02 9.81 -10.44
N LEU A 105 7.43 8.62 -10.22
CA LEU A 105 6.10 8.30 -10.74
C LEU A 105 5.04 9.24 -10.16
N LYS A 106 5.01 9.50 -8.86
CA LYS A 106 4.07 10.46 -8.24
C LYS A 106 4.18 11.88 -8.78
N ASN A 107 5.32 12.26 -9.35
CA ASN A 107 5.55 13.61 -9.89
C ASN A 107 5.16 13.74 -11.38
N LEU A 108 4.59 12.71 -11.99
CA LEU A 108 4.00 12.82 -13.34
C LEU A 108 2.73 13.68 -13.31
N ASP A 109 2.15 13.96 -14.48
CA ASP A 109 0.93 14.75 -14.64
C ASP A 109 -0.33 13.90 -14.39
N TRP A 110 -0.51 13.49 -13.14
CA TRP A 110 -1.62 12.69 -12.66
C TRP A 110 -1.82 12.91 -11.16
N HIS A 111 -3.03 12.68 -10.68
CA HIS A 111 -3.38 12.84 -9.29
C HIS A 111 -3.28 11.50 -8.55
N VAL A 112 -2.46 11.44 -7.48
CA VAL A 112 -2.17 10.20 -6.75
C VAL A 112 -2.47 10.34 -5.26
N GLU A 113 -3.32 9.47 -4.74
CA GLU A 113 -3.56 9.27 -3.31
C GLU A 113 -3.01 7.92 -2.85
N ILE A 114 -2.37 7.89 -1.67
CA ILE A 114 -1.81 6.65 -1.10
C ILE A 114 -2.34 6.51 0.32
N ASN A 115 -3.11 5.46 0.55
CA ASN A 115 -3.86 5.25 1.78
C ASN A 115 -3.48 3.90 2.42
N HIS A 116 -3.51 3.89 3.75
CA HIS A 116 -3.38 2.67 4.53
C HIS A 116 -4.76 1.99 4.67
N SER A 117 -4.83 0.69 4.38
CA SER A 117 -6.00 -0.15 4.62
C SER A 117 -5.70 -1.19 5.71
N CYS A 118 -6.72 -1.74 6.37
CA CYS A 118 -6.50 -2.93 7.19
C CYS A 118 -6.29 -4.14 6.28
N ARG A 119 -5.53 -5.13 6.75
CA ARG A 119 -5.20 -6.36 6.01
C ARG A 119 -6.45 -7.10 5.52
N GLU A 120 -7.48 -7.22 6.36
CA GLU A 120 -8.73 -7.86 5.98
C GLU A 120 -9.45 -7.12 4.84
N GLY A 121 -9.27 -5.80 4.73
CA GLY A 121 -9.75 -4.99 3.62
C GLY A 121 -8.90 -5.10 2.37
N ASN A 122 -7.65 -5.56 2.49
CA ASN A 122 -6.72 -5.80 1.38
C ASN A 122 -6.69 -7.26 0.91
N ARG A 123 -7.43 -8.17 1.55
CA ARG A 123 -7.37 -9.64 1.34
C ARG A 123 -7.32 -10.11 -0.13
N PRO A 124 -8.01 -9.49 -1.10
CA PRO A 124 -7.89 -9.92 -2.50
C PRO A 124 -6.55 -9.62 -3.18
N ALA A 125 -5.68 -8.80 -2.58
CA ALA A 125 -4.31 -8.56 -3.04
C ALA A 125 -3.26 -9.42 -2.30
N ASP A 126 -3.58 -9.93 -1.11
CA ASP A 126 -2.78 -10.88 -0.29
C ASP A 126 -2.58 -12.26 -0.95
#